data_AF-A0A7S3QBK6-F1
#
_entry.id   AF-A0A7S3QBK6-F1
#
_cell.length_a   1.000
_cell.length_b   1.000
_cell.length_c   1.000
_cell.angle_alpha   90.00
_cell.angle_beta   90.00
_cell.angle_gamma   90.00
#
_symmetry.space_group_name_H-M   'P 1'
#
loop_
_entity.id
_entity.type
_entity.pdbx_description
1 polymer ?
#
loop_
_entity_poly.entity_id
_entity_poly.type
_entity_poly.pdbx_seq_one_letter_code
_entity_poly.pdbx_strand_id
1 'polypeptide(L)'
;SKHPLVLSLLLITAASPVASAVKQAFENRDELKDAVDSYCANPTGYNTATYGSIENWDTSKVTSMETLFEDKNSCNPKIGSWDVSKVTDFFDMFSGANDFNQDISNWDVSS
;
A
#
# COMPACT_ATOMS: atom_id res chain seq x y z
N SER A 1 64.64 -10.20 -14.97
CA SER A 1 63.45 -9.46 -14.51
C SER A 1 62.25 -10.40 -14.58
N LYS A 2 61.76 -10.82 -13.40
CA LYS A 2 60.51 -11.52 -13.03
C LYS A 2 59.72 -12.33 -14.10
N HIS A 3 59.57 -13.64 -13.85
CA HIS A 3 58.38 -14.48 -14.18
C HIS A 3 57.46 -14.53 -12.92
N PRO A 4 56.16 -14.93 -12.90
CA PRO A 4 55.53 -16.01 -13.71
C PRO A 4 54.00 -15.85 -14.07
N LEU A 5 53.46 -16.91 -14.70
CA LEU A 5 52.04 -17.27 -14.86
C LEU A 5 51.24 -17.28 -13.54
N VAL A 6 49.95 -16.90 -13.57
CA VAL A 6 48.94 -17.34 -12.60
C VAL A 6 47.59 -17.58 -13.29
N LEU A 7 47.10 -18.81 -13.15
CA LEU A 7 45.74 -19.29 -13.41
C LEU A 7 44.87 -18.90 -12.21
N SER A 8 43.69 -18.29 -12.39
CA SER A 8 42.60 -18.44 -11.40
C SER A 8 41.23 -18.00 -11.90
N LEU A 9 40.29 -18.92 -11.75
CA LEU A 9 38.86 -18.87 -12.00
C LEU A 9 38.16 -17.94 -10.98
N LEU A 10 37.24 -17.08 -11.43
CA LEU A 10 36.16 -16.60 -10.55
C LEU A 10 34.82 -16.77 -11.25
N LEU A 11 34.02 -17.64 -10.63
CA LEU A 11 32.59 -17.80 -10.81
C LEU A 11 31.91 -16.44 -10.86
N ILE A 12 31.09 -16.19 -11.89
CA ILE A 12 30.06 -15.15 -11.78
C ILE A 12 29.02 -15.70 -10.81
N THR A 13 29.17 -15.27 -9.57
CA THR A 13 28.28 -15.54 -8.46
C THR A 13 26.93 -14.86 -8.66
N ALA A 14 25.89 -15.61 -8.29
CA ALA A 14 24.58 -15.18 -7.81
C ALA A 14 23.58 -14.60 -8.83
N ALA A 15 22.63 -15.47 -9.22
CA ALA A 15 21.23 -15.07 -9.13
C ALA A 15 20.99 -14.57 -7.69
N SER A 16 20.87 -13.26 -7.54
CA SER A 16 20.37 -12.67 -6.28
C SER A 16 18.87 -12.95 -6.21
N PRO A 17 18.31 -13.47 -5.10
CA PRO A 17 16.90 -13.24 -4.83
C PRO A 17 16.72 -11.76 -4.45
N VAL A 18 15.47 -11.32 -4.28
CA VAL A 18 15.06 -10.08 -3.57
C VAL A 18 14.69 -8.87 -4.43
N ALA A 19 13.44 -8.88 -4.90
CA ALA A 19 12.47 -7.86 -4.50
C ALA A 19 11.10 -8.53 -4.48
N SER A 20 10.49 -8.68 -3.30
CA SER A 20 9.05 -8.97 -3.23
C SER A 20 8.35 -7.83 -3.96
N ALA A 21 7.53 -8.12 -4.96
CA ALA A 21 6.76 -7.08 -5.65
C ALA A 21 5.86 -6.42 -4.60
N VAL A 22 6.09 -5.12 -4.36
CA VAL A 22 5.28 -4.34 -3.42
C VAL A 22 3.87 -4.24 -4.01
N LYS A 23 2.87 -4.76 -3.30
CA LYS A 23 1.47 -4.74 -3.75
C LYS A 23 0.87 -3.36 -3.51
N GLN A 24 0.85 -2.54 -4.56
CA GLN A 24 0.26 -1.20 -4.54
C GLN A 24 -1.08 -1.12 -5.28
N ALA A 25 -1.46 -2.14 -6.04
CA ALA A 25 -2.74 -2.19 -6.73
C ALA A 25 -3.69 -3.17 -6.05
N PHE A 26 -4.93 -2.72 -5.84
CA PHE A 26 -5.98 -3.47 -5.15
C PHE A 26 -7.11 -3.77 -6.12
N GLU A 27 -7.47 -5.05 -6.24
CA GLU A 27 -8.50 -5.48 -7.19
C GLU A 27 -9.91 -5.39 -6.59
N ASN A 28 -10.04 -5.35 -5.26
CA ASN A 28 -11.32 -5.36 -4.56
C ASN A 28 -11.21 -4.77 -3.13
N ARG A 29 -12.38 -4.65 -2.48
CA ARG A 29 -12.54 -4.10 -1.13
C ARG A 29 -11.72 -4.87 -0.10
N ASP A 30 -11.73 -6.21 -0.15
CA ASP A 30 -11.10 -7.06 0.86
C ASP A 30 -9.58 -6.90 0.85
N GLU A 31 -8.97 -6.89 -0.33
CA GLU A 31 -7.52 -6.66 -0.46
C GLU A 31 -7.11 -5.29 0.06
N LEU A 32 -7.90 -4.25 -0.24
CA LEU A 32 -7.65 -2.90 0.26
C LEU A 32 -7.84 -2.83 1.78
N LYS A 33 -8.85 -3.52 2.31
CA LYS A 33 -9.14 -3.56 3.74
C LYS A 33 -8.04 -4.27 4.53
N ASP A 34 -7.51 -5.38 4.03
CA ASP A 34 -6.36 -6.06 4.67
C ASP A 34 -5.13 -5.13 4.76
N ALA A 35 -4.87 -4.34 3.72
CA ALA A 35 -3.78 -3.37 3.73
C ALA A 35 -4.04 -2.19 4.68
N VAL A 36 -5.26 -1.65 4.70
CA VAL A 36 -5.67 -0.60 5.64
C VAL A 36 -5.58 -1.08 7.09
N ASP A 37 -6.09 -2.27 7.39
CA ASP A 37 -6.04 -2.86 8.73
C ASP A 37 -4.58 -3.05 9.17
N SER A 38 -3.72 -3.53 8.27
CA SER A 38 -2.27 -3.63 8.51
C SER A 38 -1.60 -2.27 8.75
N TYR A 39 -1.99 -1.22 8.02
CA TYR A 39 -1.46 0.13 8.19
C TYR A 39 -1.87 0.72 9.54
N CYS A 40 -3.17 0.66 9.87
CA CYS A 40 -3.72 1.28 11.06
C CYS A 40 -3.34 0.56 12.36
N ALA A 41 -2.99 -0.73 12.30
CA ALA A 41 -2.46 -1.46 13.46
C ALA A 41 -1.05 -0.98 13.88
N ASN A 42 -0.28 -0.37 12.97
CA ASN A 42 1.05 0.15 13.26
C ASN A 42 1.45 1.30 12.31
N PRO A 43 0.90 2.51 12.51
CA PRO A 43 1.12 3.64 11.60
C PRO A 43 2.57 4.15 11.57
N THR A 44 3.40 3.76 12.55
CA THR A 44 4.83 4.13 12.63
C THR A 44 5.78 3.02 12.17
N GLY A 45 5.31 1.78 12.05
CA GLY A 45 6.08 0.59 11.67
C GLY A 45 5.75 0.09 10.28
N TYR A 46 5.57 1.04 9.36
CA TYR A 46 5.14 0.87 7.96
C TYR A 46 5.45 -0.50 7.36
N ASN A 47 4.39 -1.22 7.00
CA ASN A 47 4.45 -2.38 6.11
C ASN A 47 4.67 -1.93 4.65
N THR A 48 5.58 -0.97 4.41
CA THR A 48 5.97 -0.52 3.07
C THR A 48 6.63 -1.64 2.29
N ALA A 49 7.19 -2.64 2.97
CA ALA A 49 7.73 -3.85 2.36
C ALA A 49 6.65 -4.67 1.63
N THR A 50 5.41 -4.70 2.12
CA THR A 50 4.31 -5.45 1.50
C THR A 50 3.45 -4.57 0.61
N TYR A 51 2.99 -3.41 1.11
CA TYR A 51 1.99 -2.60 0.43
C TYR A 51 2.51 -1.27 -0.12
N GLY A 52 3.75 -0.90 0.20
CA GLY A 52 4.29 0.41 -0.18
C GLY A 52 3.67 1.54 0.62
N SER A 53 3.86 2.77 0.16
CA SER A 53 3.28 3.94 0.81
C SER A 53 1.80 4.08 0.45
N ILE A 54 0.95 4.37 1.45
CA ILE A 54 -0.51 4.43 1.30
C ILE A 54 -0.99 5.48 0.31
N GLU A 55 -0.24 6.57 0.15
CA GLU A 55 -0.50 7.62 -0.83
C GLU A 55 -0.34 7.17 -2.30
N ASN A 56 0.35 6.03 -2.53
CA ASN A 56 0.62 5.48 -3.86
C ASN A 56 -0.24 4.26 -4.18
N TRP A 57 -1.22 3.93 -3.33
CA TRP A 57 -2.12 2.82 -3.56
C TRP A 57 -3.05 3.10 -4.75
N ASP A 58 -3.02 2.22 -5.74
CA ASP A 58 -3.95 2.19 -6.86
C ASP A 58 -5.25 1.49 -6.43
N THR A 59 -6.27 2.31 -6.20
CA THR A 59 -7.63 1.90 -5.84
C THR A 59 -8.59 1.94 -7.02
N SER A 60 -8.11 2.21 -8.26
CA SER A 60 -8.94 2.50 -9.44
C SER A 60 -9.83 1.34 -9.91
N LYS A 61 -9.69 0.16 -9.31
CA LYS A 61 -10.51 -1.04 -9.58
C LYS A 61 -11.49 -1.37 -8.47
N VAL A 62 -11.36 -0.74 -7.30
CA VAL A 62 -12.20 -1.01 -6.14
C VAL A 62 -13.57 -0.35 -6.34
N THR A 63 -14.64 -1.13 -6.17
CA THR A 63 -16.02 -0.65 -6.35
C THR A 63 -16.79 -0.49 -5.04
N SER A 64 -16.30 -1.07 -3.94
CA SER A 64 -16.85 -0.86 -2.59
C SER A 64 -15.71 -0.52 -1.63
N MET A 65 -15.95 0.47 -0.79
CA MET A 65 -15.07 0.95 0.27
C MET A 65 -15.75 0.87 1.64
N GLU A 66 -16.79 0.03 1.74
CA GLU A 66 -17.56 -0.13 2.98
C GLU A 66 -16.65 -0.54 4.16
N THR A 67 -16.90 0.11 5.30
CA THR A 67 -16.23 -0.12 6.60
C THR A 67 -14.70 -0.11 6.60
N LEU A 68 -14.05 0.49 5.59
CA LEU A 68 -12.59 0.50 5.47
C LEU A 68 -11.88 1.10 6.69
N PHE A 69 -12.42 2.17 7.26
CA PHE A 69 -11.89 2.84 8.46
C PHE A 69 -12.82 2.74 9.67
N GLU A 70 -13.80 1.84 9.64
CA GLU A 70 -14.73 1.64 10.77
C GLU A 70 -13.96 1.34 12.07
N ASP A 71 -14.29 2.08 13.13
CA ASP A 71 -13.72 2.01 14.49
C ASP A 71 -12.19 2.17 14.58
N LYS A 72 -11.54 2.68 13.53
CA LYS A 72 -10.09 2.93 13.51
C LYS A 72 -9.73 4.26 14.16
N ASN A 73 -10.03 4.38 15.45
CA ASN A 73 -9.96 5.61 16.24
C ASN A 73 -8.69 6.45 16.03
N SER A 74 -7.50 5.82 16.00
CA SER A 74 -6.21 6.51 15.90
C SER A 74 -5.61 6.54 14.49
N CYS A 75 -6.34 6.06 13.48
CA CYS A 75 -5.83 5.99 12.12
C CYS A 75 -6.11 7.27 11.34
N ASN A 76 -5.07 7.87 10.76
CA ASN A 76 -5.18 9.12 10.01
C ASN A 76 -4.35 9.09 8.71
N PRO A 77 -4.67 8.19 7.75
CA PRO A 77 -3.86 7.96 6.56
C PRO A 77 -4.10 9.01 5.46
N LYS A 78 -3.03 9.41 4.77
CA LYS A 78 -3.07 10.33 3.63
C LYS A 78 -3.66 9.67 2.37
N ILE A 79 -4.98 9.59 2.31
CA ILE A 79 -5.74 8.90 1.24
C ILE A 79 -6.33 9.86 0.19
N GLY A 80 -6.00 11.16 0.25
CA GLY A 80 -6.53 12.15 -0.70
C GLY A 80 -6.13 11.91 -2.16
N SER A 81 -5.15 11.04 -2.43
CA SER A 81 -4.71 10.63 -3.77
C SER A 81 -5.40 9.38 -4.32
N TRP A 82 -6.24 8.70 -3.52
CA TRP A 82 -6.94 7.50 -3.97
C TRP A 82 -7.93 7.82 -5.10
N ASP A 83 -7.96 6.97 -6.11
CA ASP A 83 -8.98 7.01 -7.17
C ASP A 83 -10.24 6.28 -6.66
N VAL A 84 -11.29 7.04 -6.39
CA VAL A 84 -12.59 6.53 -5.92
C VAL A 84 -13.67 6.61 -7.00
N SER A 85 -13.32 6.94 -8.24
CA SER A 85 -14.27 7.19 -9.35
C SER A 85 -15.08 5.97 -9.81
N LYS A 86 -14.76 4.77 -9.30
CA LYS A 86 -15.54 3.54 -9.52
C LYS A 86 -16.23 3.02 -8.27
N VAL A 87 -16.04 3.68 -7.14
CA VAL A 87 -16.64 3.26 -5.88
C VAL A 87 -18.12 3.65 -5.89
N THR A 88 -18.98 2.67 -5.67
CA THR A 88 -20.43 2.83 -5.61
C THR A 88 -20.97 2.68 -4.18
N ASP A 89 -20.11 2.25 -3.24
CA ASP A 89 -20.50 1.96 -1.86
C ASP A 89 -19.43 2.45 -0.87
N PHE A 90 -19.84 3.36 0.00
CA PHE A 90 -19.03 3.97 1.07
C PHE A 90 -19.62 3.68 2.47
N PHE A 91 -20.53 2.70 2.57
CA PHE A 91 -21.28 2.42 3.80
C PHE A 91 -20.35 2.33 5.02
N ASP A 92 -20.63 3.16 6.04
CA ASP A 92 -19.91 3.27 7.31
C ASP A 92 -18.37 3.37 7.19
N MET A 93 -17.84 3.82 6.05
CA MET A 93 -16.39 3.85 5.78
C MET A 93 -15.58 4.53 6.87
N PHE A 94 -16.09 5.62 7.46
CA PHE A 94 -15.43 6.39 8.53
C PHE A 94 -16.20 6.38 9.86
N SER A 95 -17.16 5.47 10.03
CA SER A 95 -17.90 5.35 11.30
C SER A 95 -16.93 5.05 12.44
N GLY A 96 -16.91 5.87 13.49
CA GLY A 96 -15.97 5.71 14.61
C GLY A 96 -14.50 6.03 14.31
N ALA A 97 -14.14 6.56 13.13
CA ALA A 97 -12.77 6.96 12.78
C ALA A 97 -12.40 8.34 13.37
N ASN A 98 -12.36 8.45 14.70
CA ASN A 98 -12.33 9.73 15.42
C ASN A 98 -11.13 10.66 15.11
N ASP A 99 -9.94 10.12 14.86
CA ASP A 99 -8.75 10.93 14.56
C ASP A 99 -8.55 11.21 13.05
N PHE A 100 -9.44 10.71 12.19
CA PHE A 100 -9.35 10.96 10.75
C PHE A 100 -9.60 12.44 10.43
N ASN A 101 -8.61 13.09 9.81
CA ASN A 101 -8.67 14.51 9.46
C ASN A 101 -7.80 14.83 8.23
N GLN A 102 -7.81 13.96 7.22
CA GLN A 102 -7.10 14.22 5.97
C GLN A 102 -7.99 14.90 4.93
N ASP A 103 -7.37 15.69 4.07
CA ASP A 103 -8.04 16.30 2.92
C ASP A 103 -8.40 15.23 1.87
N ILE A 104 -9.70 15.13 1.59
CA ILE A 104 -10.29 14.24 0.58
C ILE A 104 -11.15 15.03 -0.43
N SER A 105 -10.98 16.36 -0.50
CA SER A 105 -11.77 17.23 -1.37
C SER A 105 -11.57 16.95 -2.88
N ASN A 106 -10.52 16.22 -3.25
CA ASN A 106 -10.22 15.82 -4.63
C ASN A 106 -10.96 14.57 -5.09
N TRP A 107 -11.69 13.89 -4.21
CA TRP A 107 -12.40 12.66 -4.57
C TRP A 107 -13.58 12.96 -5.51
N ASP A 108 -13.61 12.27 -6.65
CA ASP A 108 -14.78 12.23 -7.53
C ASP A 108 -15.74 11.15 -7.06
N VAL A 109 -16.86 11.57 -6.47
CA VAL A 109 -17.89 10.70 -5.88
C VAL A 109 -19.18 10.65 -6.71
N SER A 110 -19.08 10.89 -8.03
CA SER A 110 -20.23 11.00 -8.92
C SER A 110 -20.80 9.67 -9.47
N SER A 111 -20.21 8.54 -9.07
CA SER A 111 -20.55 7.16 -9.49
C SER A 111 -21.99 6.73 -9.23
#